data_AF-A0A821YEL8-F1
#
_entry.id   AF-A0A821YEL8-F1
#
_cell.length_a   1.000
_cell.length_b   1.000
_cell.length_c   1.000
_cell.angle_alpha   90.00
_cell.angle_beta   90.00
_cell.angle_gamma   90.00
#
_symmetry.space_group_name_H-M   'P 1'
#
loop_
_entity.id
_entity.type
_entity.pdbx_description
1 polymer ?
#
loop_
_entity_poly.entity_id
_entity_poly.type
_entity_poly.pdbx_seq_one_letter_code
_entity_poly.pdbx_strand_id
1 'polypeptide(L)'
;SSSTANTSSTSTTSQSTCSSSPTTNQLHDFSLSRIRSEPAHDATIQQIIQQIRNNRRYESFILQAGILCKLVGRDNTTLKLVYAPSKLIPELMAAYHDHPLSGHFGI
;
A
#
# COMPACT_ATOMS: atom_id res chain seq x y z
N SER A 1 53.88 -16.41 48.08
CA SER A 1 53.10 -16.95 46.96
C SER A 1 51.82 -17.55 47.50
N SER A 2 50.66 -17.00 47.11
CA SER A 2 49.36 -17.68 47.05
C SER A 2 48.36 -16.71 46.45
N SER A 3 47.91 -17.06 45.25
CA SER A 3 47.11 -16.27 44.32
C SER A 3 45.64 -16.24 44.74
N THR A 4 45.02 -15.05 44.71
CA THR A 4 43.56 -14.90 44.67
C THR A 4 43.15 -14.54 43.24
N ALA A 5 42.50 -15.48 42.55
CA ALA A 5 41.85 -15.21 41.27
C ALA A 5 40.33 -15.27 41.47
N ASN A 6 39.73 -14.10 41.53
CA ASN A 6 38.29 -13.87 41.59
C ASN A 6 37.79 -13.85 40.14
N THR A 7 37.17 -14.93 39.66
CA THR A 7 36.56 -14.98 38.32
C THR A 7 35.11 -14.52 38.40
N SER A 8 34.91 -13.21 38.26
CA SER A 8 33.58 -12.63 38.00
C SER A 8 33.29 -12.69 36.50
N SER A 9 32.20 -13.37 36.19
CA SER A 9 31.58 -13.56 34.88
C SER A 9 31.31 -12.23 34.18
N THR A 10 31.74 -12.08 32.93
CA THR A 10 31.17 -11.08 32.02
C THR A 10 30.80 -11.76 30.72
N SER A 11 29.53 -12.16 30.62
CA SER A 11 28.92 -12.58 29.38
C SER A 11 28.79 -11.34 28.48
N THR A 12 29.63 -11.21 27.47
CA THR A 12 29.50 -10.19 26.43
C THR A 12 28.29 -10.53 25.56
N THR A 13 27.12 -10.05 25.97
CA THR A 13 25.95 -9.97 25.09
C THR A 13 26.25 -8.90 24.03
N SER A 14 26.62 -9.36 22.83
CA SER A 14 26.71 -8.52 21.64
C SER A 14 25.32 -7.93 21.35
N GLN A 15 25.05 -6.72 21.84
CA GLN A 15 23.92 -5.93 21.35
C GLN A 15 24.22 -5.59 19.89
N SER A 16 23.59 -6.32 18.99
CA SER A 16 23.47 -5.92 17.59
C SER A 16 22.66 -4.63 17.58
N THR A 17 23.34 -3.48 17.50
CA THR A 17 22.71 -2.22 17.14
C THR A 17 22.27 -2.37 15.69
N CYS A 18 20.99 -2.69 15.51
CA CYS A 18 20.31 -2.59 14.23
C CYS A 18 20.32 -1.10 13.85
N SER A 19 21.41 -0.64 13.25
CA SER A 19 21.48 0.66 12.61
C SER A 19 20.68 0.58 11.31
N SER A 20 19.36 0.45 11.43
CA SER A 20 18.46 0.67 10.31
C SER A 20 18.59 2.15 9.99
N SER A 21 19.26 2.47 8.88
CA SER A 21 19.19 3.79 8.27
C SER A 21 17.74 4.26 8.32
N PRO A 22 17.44 5.51 8.73
CA PRO A 22 16.06 5.99 8.74
C PRO A 22 15.50 5.78 7.33
N THR A 23 14.51 4.91 7.22
CA THR A 23 13.81 4.67 5.96
C THR A 23 13.34 6.03 5.50
N THR A 24 13.85 6.48 4.36
CA THR A 24 13.40 7.72 3.73
C THR A 24 11.88 7.63 3.68
N ASN A 25 11.17 8.44 4.47
CA ASN A 25 9.72 8.51 4.42
C ASN A 25 9.36 8.95 2.99
N GLN A 26 9.17 8.00 2.07
CA GLN A 26 8.64 8.30 0.76
C GLN A 26 7.22 8.79 1.02
N LEU A 27 7.05 10.09 0.92
CA LEU A 27 5.74 10.71 1.04
C LEU A 27 4.96 10.35 -0.23
N HIS A 28 4.20 9.26 -0.15
CA HIS A 28 3.33 8.84 -1.23
C HIS A 28 2.10 9.76 -1.28
N ASP A 29 1.88 10.42 -2.42
CA ASP A 29 0.70 11.23 -2.65
C ASP A 29 -0.45 10.37 -3.18
N PHE A 30 -1.41 10.07 -2.29
CA PHE A 30 -2.67 9.40 -2.63
C PHE A 30 -3.87 10.36 -2.65
N SER A 31 -3.63 11.65 -2.91
CA SER A 31 -4.69 12.65 -3.00
C SER A 31 -5.73 12.32 -4.07
N LEU A 32 -6.99 12.69 -3.83
CA LEU A 32 -8.07 12.53 -4.80
C LEU A 32 -7.79 13.26 -6.12
N SER A 33 -7.02 14.35 -6.08
CA SER A 33 -6.54 15.06 -7.27
C SER A 33 -5.74 14.14 -8.18
N ARG A 34 -4.76 13.41 -7.62
CA ARG A 34 -3.89 12.51 -8.39
C ARG A 34 -4.64 11.28 -8.89
N ILE A 35 -5.52 10.73 -8.04
CA ILE A 35 -6.42 9.63 -8.41
C ILE A 35 -7.36 10.03 -9.56
N ARG A 36 -7.73 11.31 -9.69
CA ARG A 36 -8.56 11.80 -10.79
C ARG A 36 -7.80 12.06 -12.09
N SER A 37 -6.54 12.47 -12.02
CA SER A 37 -5.77 12.87 -13.21
C SER A 37 -5.10 11.70 -13.94
N GLU A 38 -4.65 10.69 -13.20
CA GLU A 38 -3.93 9.54 -13.78
C GLU A 38 -4.81 8.59 -14.63
N PRO A 39 -6.11 8.35 -14.34
CA PRO A 39 -6.97 7.50 -15.17
C PRO A 39 -7.00 7.85 -16.66
N ALA A 40 -6.84 9.13 -17.02
CA ALA A 40 -6.80 9.57 -18.41
C ALA A 40 -5.64 8.96 -19.21
N HIS A 41 -4.56 8.58 -18.53
CA HIS A 41 -3.34 8.05 -19.10
C HIS A 41 -3.18 6.54 -18.83
N ASP A 42 -4.16 5.91 -18.19
CA ASP A 42 -4.14 4.51 -17.83
C ASP A 42 -4.94 3.68 -18.86
N ALA A 43 -4.23 2.94 -19.70
CA ALA A 43 -4.83 2.14 -20.77
C ALA A 43 -5.85 1.11 -20.25
N THR A 44 -5.58 0.49 -19.10
CA THR A 44 -6.46 -0.51 -18.50
C THR A 44 -7.76 0.14 -18.02
N ILE A 45 -7.67 1.28 -17.34
CA ILE A 45 -8.85 2.01 -16.89
C ILE A 45 -9.65 2.53 -18.10
N GLN A 46 -8.99 3.02 -19.15
CA GLN A 46 -9.67 3.46 -20.37
C GLN A 46 -10.43 2.33 -21.05
N GLN A 47 -9.85 1.12 -21.12
CA GLN A 47 -10.52 -0.06 -21.64
C GLN A 47 -11.78 -0.41 -20.84
N ILE A 48 -11.70 -0.38 -19.50
CA ILE A 48 -12.86 -0.64 -18.64
C ILE A 48 -13.94 0.43 -18.85
N ILE A 49 -13.57 1.72 -18.94
CA ILE A 49 -14.52 2.81 -19.22
C ILE A 49 -15.21 2.60 -20.57
N GLN A 50 -14.49 2.21 -21.61
CA GLN A 50 -15.10 1.88 -22.91
C GLN A 50 -16.08 0.71 -22.81
N GLN A 51 -15.72 -0.35 -22.09
CA GLN A 51 -16.59 -1.51 -21.88
C GLN A 51 -17.88 -1.13 -21.15
N ILE A 52 -17.80 -0.29 -20.12
CA ILE A 52 -18.96 0.22 -19.37
C ILE A 52 -19.89 1.01 -20.30
N ARG A 53 -19.34 1.91 -21.13
CA ARG A 53 -20.14 2.72 -22.05
C ARG A 53 -20.88 1.88 -23.09
N ASN A 54 -20.28 0.77 -23.51
CA ASN A 54 -20.80 -0.04 -24.61
C ASN A 54 -21.68 -1.20 -24.15
N ASN A 55 -21.74 -1.51 -22.85
CA ASN A 55 -22.42 -2.71 -22.36
C ASN A 55 -23.09 -2.48 -21.01
N ARG A 56 -24.40 -2.72 -20.96
CA ARG A 56 -25.19 -2.61 -19.74
C ARG A 56 -24.80 -3.64 -18.67
N ARG A 57 -24.06 -4.71 -18.98
CA ARG A 57 -23.62 -5.70 -17.97
C ARG A 57 -22.70 -5.14 -16.88
N TYR A 58 -22.18 -3.93 -17.03
CA TYR A 58 -21.29 -3.29 -16.07
C TYR A 58 -22.00 -2.35 -15.09
N GLU A 59 -23.26 -2.63 -14.71
CA GLU A 59 -24.03 -1.78 -13.77
C GLU A 59 -23.39 -1.62 -12.39
N SER A 60 -22.51 -2.56 -12.01
CA SER A 60 -21.72 -2.49 -10.79
C SER A 60 -20.52 -1.54 -10.88
N PHE A 61 -20.32 -0.84 -12.00
CA PHE A 61 -19.26 0.14 -12.16
C PHE A 61 -19.84 1.53 -12.39
N ILE A 62 -19.23 2.53 -11.76
CA ILE A 62 -19.60 3.93 -11.94
C ILE A 62 -18.36 4.77 -12.18
N LEU A 63 -18.52 5.81 -12.99
CA LEU A 63 -17.51 6.86 -13.15
C LEU A 63 -18.00 8.09 -12.37
N GLN A 64 -17.39 8.36 -11.21
CA GLN A 64 -17.77 9.46 -10.34
C GLN A 64 -16.65 10.49 -10.26
N ALA A 65 -16.91 11.71 -10.72
CA ALA A 65 -15.95 12.82 -10.73
C ALA A 65 -14.60 12.44 -11.39
N GLY A 66 -14.64 11.66 -12.47
CA GLY A 66 -13.45 11.17 -13.19
C GLY A 66 -12.76 9.96 -12.55
N ILE A 67 -13.26 9.45 -11.43
CA ILE A 67 -12.73 8.27 -10.75
C ILE A 67 -13.58 7.05 -11.11
N LEU A 68 -12.94 5.98 -11.57
CA LEU A 68 -13.61 4.70 -11.79
C LEU A 68 -13.78 3.99 -10.44
N CYS A 69 -15.02 3.60 -10.13
CA CYS A 69 -15.35 2.86 -8.92
C CYS A 69 -16.15 1.61 -9.23
N LYS A 70 -15.92 0.55 -8.44
CA LYS A 70 -16.78 -0.63 -8.38
C LYS A 70 -17.72 -0.52 -7.18
N LEU A 71 -19.00 -0.68 -7.42
CA LEU A 71 -20.05 -0.80 -6.42
C LEU A 71 -20.07 -2.23 -5.90
N VAL A 72 -19.95 -2.39 -4.59
CA VAL A 72 -20.02 -3.68 -3.91
C VAL A 72 -21.09 -3.61 -2.84
N GLY A 73 -22.12 -4.45 -2.97
CA GLY A 73 -23.13 -4.60 -1.92
C GLY A 73 -22.54 -5.33 -0.72
N ARG A 74 -22.76 -4.79 0.47
CA ARG A 74 -22.42 -5.43 1.74
C ARG A 74 -23.56 -5.17 2.73
N ASP A 75 -24.26 -6.25 3.06
CA ASP A 75 -25.45 -6.23 3.91
C ASP A 75 -26.49 -5.22 3.38
N ASN A 76 -26.76 -4.15 4.14
CA ASN A 76 -27.67 -3.06 3.77
C ASN A 76 -26.95 -1.81 3.23
N THR A 77 -25.68 -1.93 2.84
CA THR A 77 -24.87 -0.79 2.39
C THR A 77 -24.20 -1.09 1.06
N THR A 78 -23.93 -0.05 0.28
CA THR A 78 -23.13 -0.15 -0.96
C THR A 78 -21.80 0.54 -0.74
N LEU A 79 -20.73 -0.23 -0.80
CA LEU A 79 -19.35 0.28 -0.77
C LEU A 79 -18.93 0.71 -2.16
N LYS A 80 -18.17 1.81 -2.24
CA LYS A 80 -17.53 2.28 -3.46
C LYS A 80 -16.05 1.97 -3.38
N LEU A 81 -15.60 0.97 -4.12
CA LEU A 81 -14.19 0.63 -4.23
C LEU A 81 -13.57 1.42 -5.38
N VAL A 82 -12.60 2.27 -5.05
CA VAL A 82 -11.85 3.06 -6.04
C VAL A 82 -10.91 2.13 -6.81
N TYR A 83 -10.94 2.23 -8.14
CA TYR A 83 -9.94 1.58 -8.97
C TYR A 83 -8.65 2.42 -8.94
N ALA A 84 -7.59 1.87 -8.37
CA ALA A 84 -6.30 2.54 -8.33
C ALA A 84 -5.70 2.61 -9.75
N PRO A 85 -5.28 3.80 -10.23
CA PRO A 85 -4.45 3.92 -11.42
C PRO A 85 -3.18 3.07 -11.31
N SER A 86 -2.80 2.42 -12.40
CA SER A 86 -1.70 1.46 -12.47
C SER A 86 -0.39 2.03 -11.96
N LYS A 87 -0.12 3.32 -12.24
CA LYS A 87 1.07 4.02 -11.72
C LYS A 87 1.08 4.19 -10.20
N LEU A 88 -0.09 4.22 -9.56
CA LEU A 88 -0.20 4.36 -8.10
C LEU A 88 -0.10 3.01 -7.39
N ILE A 89 -0.24 1.88 -8.10
CA ILE A 89 -0.19 0.54 -7.50
C ILE A 89 1.18 0.27 -6.86
N PRO A 90 2.33 0.47 -7.52
CA PRO A 90 3.65 0.25 -6.91
C PRO A 90 3.86 1.10 -5.66
N GLU A 91 3.43 2.37 -5.71
CA GLU A 91 3.52 3.28 -4.57
C GLU A 91 2.63 2.84 -3.41
N LEU A 92 1.41 2.36 -3.71
CA LEU A 92 0.50 1.82 -2.70
C LEU A 92 1.07 0.57 -2.04
N MET A 93 1.69 -0.32 -2.83
CA MET A 93 2.34 -1.51 -2.29
C MET A 93 3.54 -1.14 -1.43
N ALA A 94 4.40 -0.21 -1.88
CA ALA A 94 5.55 0.27 -1.10
C ALA A 94 5.10 0.89 0.23
N ALA A 95 4.14 1.83 0.18
CA ALA A 95 3.56 2.44 1.38
C ALA A 95 2.99 1.42 2.34
N TYR A 96 2.38 0.35 1.82
CA TYR A 96 1.88 -0.74 2.61
C TYR A 96 3.04 -1.53 3.25
N HIS A 97 4.02 -1.99 2.47
CA HIS A 97 5.15 -2.79 2.95
C HIS A 97 6.01 -2.06 3.98
N ASP A 98 6.18 -0.74 3.84
CA ASP A 98 7.01 0.07 4.73
C ASP A 98 6.31 0.45 6.05
N HIS A 99 4.98 0.25 6.13
CA HIS A 99 4.23 0.63 7.32
C HIS A 99 4.48 -0.36 8.46
N PRO A 100 4.92 0.07 9.66
CA PRO A 100 5.30 -0.83 10.75
C PRO A 100 4.14 -1.67 11.33
N LEU A 101 2.90 -1.27 11.02
CA LEU A 101 1.67 -2.00 11.38
C LEU A 101 1.04 -2.75 10.20
N SER A 102 1.61 -2.69 9.00
CA SER A 102 1.14 -3.58 7.94
C SER A 102 1.59 -4.99 8.28
N GLY A 103 0.69 -5.96 8.10
CA GLY A 103 1.10 -7.36 8.19
C GLY A 103 2.16 -7.59 7.12
N HIS A 104 3.33 -8.09 7.51
CA HIS A 104 4.35 -8.55 6.57
C HIS A 104 3.75 -9.73 5.80
N PHE A 105 3.02 -9.45 4.73
CA PHE A 105 2.56 -10.46 3.78
C PHE A 105 3.81 -10.89 2.99
N GLY A 106 4.57 -11.80 3.59
CA GLY A 106 5.66 -12.50 2.94
C GLY A 106 5.11 -13.22 1.71
N ILE A 107 5.67 -12.87 0.55
CA ILE A 107 5.42 -13.50 -0.74
C ILE A 107 6.31 -14.73 -0.86
#